data_AF-A0A3B0T8I5-F1
#
_entry.id   AF-A0A3B0T8I5-F1
#
_cell.length_a   1.000
_cell.length_b   1.000
_cell.length_c   1.000
_cell.angle_alpha   90.00
_cell.angle_beta   90.00
_cell.angle_gamma   90.00
#
_symmetry.space_group_name_H-M   'P 1'
#
loop_
_entity.id
_entity.type
_entity.pdbx_description
1 polymer ?
#
loop_
_entity_poly.entity_id
_entity_poly.type
_entity_poly.pdbx_seq_one_letter_code
_entity_poly.pdbx_strand_id
1 'polypeptide(L)'
;RAFVIYDPRQELDAMHATLFERPNVTRLRMRGMGGALQTRLVEMHLLYRILTLAGIDKLSEAAFYKLYRARRDNASYLHALRAQMEKDERDYLMVMLARNVVQRMRAPGFRRRLDALEKKAAEGKLRLPPVRA
;
A
#
# COMPACT_ATOMS: atom_id res chain seq x y z
N ARG A 1 -15.55 -1.38 -22.35
CA ARG A 1 -15.04 -0.72 -21.12
C ARG A 1 -13.64 -1.27 -20.84
N ALA A 2 -12.72 -0.48 -20.29
CA ALA A 2 -11.36 -0.95 -19.98
C ALA A 2 -10.87 -0.45 -18.62
N PHE A 3 -9.91 -1.15 -18.04
CA PHE A 3 -9.28 -0.80 -16.75
C PHE A 3 -7.76 -0.78 -16.91
N VAL A 4 -7.13 0.29 -16.44
CA VAL A 4 -5.66 0.43 -16.44
C VAL A 4 -5.20 0.46 -15.00
N ILE A 5 -4.37 -0.51 -14.61
CA ILE A 5 -3.81 -0.59 -13.26
C ILE A 5 -2.36 -0.10 -13.30
N TYR A 6 -2.00 0.83 -12.43
CA TYR A 6 -0.67 1.44 -12.41
C TYR A 6 -0.29 1.95 -11.01
N ASP A 7 1.00 2.11 -10.73
CA ASP A 7 1.45 2.86 -9.54
C ASP A 7 1.79 4.31 -9.92
N PRO A 8 1.07 5.32 -9.38
CA PRO A 8 1.37 6.72 -9.68
C PRO A 8 2.75 7.19 -9.18
N ARG A 9 3.47 6.40 -8.37
CA ARG A 9 4.86 6.69 -7.95
C ARG A 9 5.92 6.17 -8.90
N GLN A 10 5.55 5.32 -9.86
CA GLN A 10 6.44 4.89 -10.94
C GLN A 10 6.21 5.85 -12.10
N GLU A 11 7.17 6.74 -12.35
CA GLU A 11 7.00 7.86 -13.30
C GLU A 11 6.63 7.36 -14.70
N LEU A 12 7.37 6.38 -15.22
CA LEU A 12 7.11 5.79 -16.53
C LEU A 12 5.75 5.10 -16.60
N ASP A 13 5.34 4.38 -15.54
CA ASP A 13 4.01 3.75 -15.49
C ASP A 13 2.90 4.81 -15.46
N ALA A 14 3.09 5.89 -14.70
CA ALA A 14 2.13 6.97 -14.60
C ALA A 14 1.96 7.69 -15.94
N MET A 15 3.06 7.99 -16.64
CA MET A 15 3.05 8.55 -17.98
C MET A 15 2.37 7.62 -18.97
N HIS A 16 2.69 6.33 -18.98
CA HIS A 16 2.01 5.38 -19.86
C HIS A 16 0.51 5.29 -19.57
N ALA A 17 0.11 5.32 -18.30
CA ALA A 17 -1.30 5.26 -17.92
C ALA A 17 -2.10 6.52 -18.34
N THR A 18 -1.46 7.68 -18.54
CA THR A 18 -2.17 8.87 -19.05
C THR A 18 -2.50 8.77 -20.53
N LEU A 19 -1.69 8.06 -21.33
CA LEU A 19 -1.94 7.86 -22.76
C LEU A 19 -3.25 7.09 -23.05
N PHE A 20 -3.76 6.35 -22.05
CA PHE A 20 -5.02 5.60 -22.14
C PHE A 20 -6.23 6.37 -21.59
N GLU A 21 -6.12 7.67 -21.29
CA GLU A 21 -7.22 8.48 -20.78
C GLU A 21 -8.31 8.66 -21.85
N ARG A 22 -9.43 7.94 -21.67
CA ARG A 22 -10.61 7.95 -22.56
C ARG A 22 -11.89 7.76 -21.74
N PRO A 23 -13.08 8.20 -22.23
CA PRO A 23 -14.35 8.08 -21.49
C PRO A 23 -14.72 6.65 -21.06
N ASN A 24 -14.24 5.63 -21.77
CA ASN A 24 -14.52 4.23 -21.51
C ASN A 24 -13.44 3.52 -20.64
N VAL A 25 -12.43 4.25 -20.18
CA VAL A 25 -11.28 3.72 -19.42
C VAL A 25 -11.34 4.18 -17.97
N THR A 26 -11.23 3.24 -17.03
CA THR A 26 -11.10 3.52 -15.61
C THR A 26 -9.67 3.25 -15.16
N ARG A 27 -8.98 4.28 -14.64
CA ARG A 27 -7.60 4.17 -14.15
C ARG A 27 -7.57 3.84 -12.65
N LEU A 28 -7.00 2.71 -12.30
CA LEU A 28 -6.95 2.13 -10.95
C LEU A 28 -5.54 2.29 -10.36
N ARG A 29 -5.43 3.05 -9.28
CA ARG A 29 -4.13 3.45 -8.70
C ARG A 29 -3.68 2.47 -7.61
N MET A 30 -2.51 1.89 -7.77
CA MET A 30 -1.84 1.02 -6.81
C MET A 30 -0.65 1.72 -6.14
N ARG A 31 -0.93 2.79 -5.39
CA ARG A 31 0.13 3.67 -4.86
C ARG A 31 1.10 2.96 -3.92
N GLY A 32 2.40 3.04 -4.23
CA GLY A 32 3.49 2.48 -3.42
C GLY A 32 3.64 0.98 -3.58
N MET A 33 3.18 0.42 -4.71
CA MET A 33 3.32 -0.98 -5.04
C MET A 33 4.62 -1.27 -5.83
N GLY A 34 5.20 -0.25 -6.46
CA GLY A 34 6.40 -0.36 -7.29
C GLY A 34 6.12 -0.94 -8.67
N GLY A 35 7.18 -1.21 -9.45
CA GLY A 35 7.06 -1.69 -10.84
C GLY A 35 6.62 -3.16 -11.00
N ALA A 36 6.59 -3.95 -9.93
CA ALA A 36 6.23 -5.38 -9.98
C ALA A 36 4.73 -5.62 -9.73
N LEU A 37 3.84 -4.84 -10.36
CA LEU A 37 2.39 -4.86 -10.07
C LEU A 37 1.77 -6.25 -10.23
N GLN A 38 2.09 -6.96 -11.32
CA GLN A 38 1.55 -8.30 -11.58
C GLN A 38 1.93 -9.28 -10.47
N THR A 39 3.21 -9.35 -10.10
CA THR A 39 3.70 -10.21 -9.02
C THR A 39 2.97 -9.91 -7.71
N ARG A 40 2.78 -8.63 -7.38
CA ARG A 40 2.07 -8.19 -6.18
C ARG A 40 0.60 -8.57 -6.19
N LEU A 41 -0.06 -8.49 -7.35
CA LEU A 41 -1.45 -8.92 -7.50
C LEU A 41 -1.59 -10.45 -7.34
N VAL A 42 -0.59 -11.22 -7.78
CA VAL A 42 -0.55 -12.68 -7.55
C VAL A 42 -0.32 -12.99 -6.08
N GLU A 43 0.66 -12.37 -5.43
CA GLU A 43 0.95 -12.53 -4.00
C GLU A 43 -0.27 -12.22 -3.11
N MET A 44 -1.11 -11.26 -3.51
CA MET A 44 -2.33 -10.91 -2.79
C MET A 44 -3.57 -11.74 -3.22
N HIS A 45 -3.40 -12.72 -4.10
CA HIS A 45 -4.50 -13.49 -4.70
C HIS A 45 -5.59 -12.61 -5.36
N LEU A 46 -5.19 -11.47 -5.92
CA LEU A 46 -6.11 -10.50 -6.55
C LEU A 46 -6.17 -10.63 -8.07
N LEU A 47 -5.07 -11.02 -8.72
CA LEU A 47 -5.00 -11.02 -10.19
C LEU A 47 -6.17 -11.76 -10.83
N TYR A 48 -6.34 -13.04 -10.49
CA TYR A 48 -7.42 -13.86 -11.04
C TYR A 48 -8.81 -13.36 -10.64
N ARG A 49 -8.99 -12.87 -9.41
CA ARG A 49 -10.28 -12.30 -8.96
C ARG A 49 -10.68 -11.07 -9.77
N ILE A 50 -9.71 -10.21 -10.10
CA ILE A 50 -9.93 -9.02 -10.92
C ILE A 50 -10.30 -9.44 -12.35
N LEU A 51 -9.58 -10.41 -12.93
CA LEU A 51 -9.88 -10.94 -14.27
C LEU A 51 -11.27 -11.56 -14.34
N THR A 52 -11.66 -12.36 -13.33
CA THR A 52 -13.02 -12.92 -13.26
C THR A 52 -14.06 -11.83 -13.20
N LEU A 53 -13.90 -10.82 -12.32
CA LEU A 53 -14.85 -9.70 -12.23
C LEU A 53 -14.92 -8.90 -13.54
N ALA A 54 -13.80 -8.72 -14.24
CA ALA A 54 -13.78 -8.04 -15.53
C ALA A 54 -14.52 -8.85 -16.61
N GLY A 55 -14.31 -10.18 -16.66
CA GLY A 55 -14.92 -11.06 -17.66
C GLY A 55 -16.44 -11.21 -17.50
N ILE A 56 -17.00 -10.94 -16.32
CA ILE A 56 -18.46 -10.96 -16.07
C ILE A 56 -19.05 -9.55 -15.92
N ASP A 57 -18.34 -8.51 -16.34
CA ASP A 57 -18.75 -7.10 -16.26
C ASP A 57 -19.07 -6.58 -14.84
N LYS A 58 -18.55 -7.23 -13.80
CA LYS A 58 -18.71 -6.82 -12.39
C LYS A 58 -17.51 -6.06 -11.82
N LEU A 59 -16.43 -5.90 -12.60
CA LEU A 59 -15.32 -5.06 -12.17
C LEU A 59 -15.76 -3.59 -12.22
N SER A 60 -15.55 -2.90 -11.10
CA SER A 60 -15.73 -1.46 -10.95
C SER A 60 -14.59 -0.90 -10.11
N GLU A 61 -14.41 0.41 -10.13
CA GLU A 61 -13.42 1.08 -9.28
C GLU A 61 -13.64 0.75 -7.79
N ALA A 62 -14.90 0.80 -7.34
CA ALA A 62 -15.26 0.47 -5.97
C ALA A 62 -14.98 -1.01 -5.64
N ALA A 63 -15.31 -1.94 -6.53
CA ALA A 63 -15.04 -3.36 -6.34
C ALA A 63 -13.53 -3.64 -6.28
N PHE A 64 -12.74 -3.02 -7.17
CA PHE A 64 -11.30 -3.11 -7.15
C PHE A 64 -10.71 -2.60 -5.84
N TYR A 65 -11.06 -1.39 -5.38
CA TYR A 65 -10.49 -0.85 -4.15
C TYR A 65 -10.94 -1.60 -2.90
N LYS A 66 -12.11 -2.26 -2.92
CA LYS A 66 -12.52 -3.19 -1.87
C LYS A 66 -11.57 -4.37 -1.79
N LEU A 67 -11.27 -5.01 -2.93
CA LEU A 67 -10.30 -6.11 -3.03
C LEU A 67 -8.87 -5.66 -2.67
N TYR A 68 -8.46 -4.50 -3.18
CA TYR A 68 -7.11 -3.96 -3.02
C TYR A 68 -6.75 -3.60 -1.57
N ARG A 69 -7.69 -3.64 -0.63
CA ARG A 69 -7.37 -3.52 0.80
C ARG A 69 -6.52 -4.69 1.31
N ALA A 70 -6.48 -5.83 0.60
CA ALA A 70 -5.59 -6.95 0.91
C ALA A 70 -4.10 -6.55 1.02
N ARG A 71 -3.69 -5.45 0.36
CA ARG A 71 -2.34 -4.90 0.51
C ARG A 71 -1.95 -4.57 1.96
N ARG A 72 -2.92 -4.31 2.83
CA ARG A 72 -2.69 -3.98 4.25
C ARG A 72 -2.11 -5.15 5.05
N ASP A 73 -2.15 -6.35 4.48
CA ASP A 73 -1.63 -7.59 5.06
C ASP A 73 -0.51 -8.22 4.19
N ASN A 74 -0.15 -7.60 3.06
CA ASN A 74 0.95 -8.04 2.21
C ASN A 74 2.29 -7.54 2.79
N ALA A 75 3.16 -8.47 3.18
CA ALA A 75 4.44 -8.17 3.82
C ALA A 75 5.33 -7.27 2.95
N SER A 76 5.42 -7.54 1.65
CA SER A 76 6.25 -6.78 0.72
C SER A 76 5.80 -5.31 0.59
N TYR A 77 4.48 -5.08 0.52
CA TYR A 77 3.91 -3.74 0.53
C TYR A 77 4.19 -3.01 1.84
N LEU A 78 4.04 -3.68 2.99
CA LEU A 78 4.33 -3.09 4.29
C LEU A 78 5.82 -2.74 4.43
N HIS A 79 6.73 -3.61 3.96
CA HIS A 79 8.16 -3.33 3.97
C HIS A 79 8.53 -2.14 3.07
N ALA A 80 7.96 -2.05 1.86
CA ALA A 80 8.15 -0.91 0.98
C ALA A 80 7.61 0.39 1.61
N LEU A 81 6.43 0.32 2.25
CA LEU A 81 5.83 1.46 2.94
C LEU A 81 6.71 1.93 4.12
N ARG A 82 7.27 0.98 4.88
CA ARG A 82 8.24 1.27 5.95
C ARG A 82 9.47 1.99 5.41
N ALA A 83 10.12 1.42 4.39
CA ALA A 83 11.31 1.99 3.80
C ALA A 83 11.07 3.41 3.28
N GLN A 84 9.91 3.66 2.67
CA GLN A 84 9.52 5.01 2.24
C GLN A 84 9.38 5.97 3.43
N MET A 85 8.69 5.58 4.50
CA MET A 85 8.53 6.43 5.69
C MET A 85 9.86 6.73 6.39
N GLU A 86 10.82 5.80 6.35
CA GLU A 86 12.18 6.02 6.85
C GLU A 86 12.94 7.02 6.00
N LYS A 87 12.87 6.88 4.67
CA LYS A 87 13.48 7.83 3.73
C LYS A 87 12.90 9.25 3.86
N ASP A 88 11.60 9.35 4.09
CA ASP A 88 10.90 10.64 4.23
C ASP A 88 11.00 11.20 5.67
N GLU A 89 11.72 10.54 6.57
CA GLU A 89 11.87 10.90 7.99
C GLU A 89 10.53 11.11 8.74
N ARG A 90 9.50 10.34 8.34
CA ARG A 90 8.13 10.48 8.86
C ARG A 90 7.90 9.63 10.10
N ASP A 91 8.68 9.89 11.15
CA ASP A 91 8.65 9.11 12.39
C ASP A 91 7.25 9.04 13.02
N TYR A 92 6.46 10.12 12.99
CA TYR A 92 5.08 10.13 13.48
C TYR A 92 4.20 9.07 12.77
N LEU A 93 4.25 8.99 11.44
CA LEU A 93 3.49 8.00 10.68
C LEU A 93 4.06 6.59 10.83
N MET A 94 5.38 6.47 10.98
CA MET A 94 6.02 5.19 11.23
C MET A 94 5.49 4.55 12.51
N VAL A 95 5.33 5.32 13.60
CA VAL A 95 4.74 4.82 14.85
C VAL A 95 3.31 4.34 14.61
N MET A 96 2.48 5.10 13.89
CA MET A 96 1.11 4.70 13.58
C MET A 96 1.06 3.39 12.78
N LEU A 97 1.91 3.26 11.77
CA LEU A 97 2.01 2.05 10.95
C LEU A 97 2.48 0.87 11.79
N ALA A 98 3.57 1.03 12.54
CA ALA A 98 4.17 -0.06 13.31
C ALA A 98 3.23 -0.56 14.42
N ARG A 99 2.54 0.33 15.15
CA ARG A 99 1.49 -0.06 16.11
C ARG A 99 0.40 -0.90 15.46
N ASN A 100 -0.13 -0.41 14.33
CA ASN A 100 -1.19 -1.11 13.60
C ASN A 100 -0.75 -2.48 13.04
N VAL A 101 0.49 -2.61 12.58
CA VAL A 101 1.02 -3.87 12.04
C VAL A 101 1.30 -4.87 13.17
N VAL A 102 2.00 -4.45 14.23
CA VAL A 102 2.35 -5.31 15.38
C VAL A 102 1.11 -5.84 16.10
N GLN A 103 0.02 -5.04 16.17
CA GLN A 103 -1.24 -5.48 16.75
C GLN A 103 -1.94 -6.59 15.93
N ARG A 104 -1.74 -6.63 14.61
CA ARG A 104 -2.50 -7.52 13.70
C ARG A 104 -1.72 -8.75 13.24
N MET A 105 -0.39 -8.70 13.26
CA MET A 105 0.45 -9.78 12.73
C MET A 105 1.84 -9.83 13.39
N ARG A 106 2.48 -11.01 13.31
CA ARG A 106 3.85 -11.19 13.79
C ARG A 106 4.84 -10.51 12.85
N ALA A 107 5.30 -9.32 13.22
CA ALA A 107 6.22 -8.52 12.41
C ALA A 107 7.43 -8.03 13.25
N PRO A 108 8.47 -8.87 13.45
CA PRO A 108 9.59 -8.55 14.33
C PRO A 108 10.34 -7.28 13.92
N GLY A 109 10.48 -7.04 12.61
CA GLY A 109 11.13 -5.83 12.09
C GLY A 109 10.35 -4.54 12.39
N PHE A 110 9.01 -4.60 12.47
CA PHE A 110 8.19 -3.46 12.87
C PHE A 110 8.22 -3.26 14.39
N ARG A 111 8.23 -4.35 15.17
CA ARG A 111 8.36 -4.28 16.62
C ARG A 111 9.66 -3.59 17.04
N ARG A 112 10.81 -4.03 16.53
CA ARG A 112 12.12 -3.42 16.81
C ARG A 112 12.14 -1.93 16.45
N ARG A 113 11.55 -1.55 15.31
CA ARG A 113 11.50 -0.16 14.88
C ARG A 113 10.60 0.69 15.78
N LEU A 114 9.46 0.15 16.22
CA LEU A 114 8.56 0.80 17.17
C LEU A 114 9.28 1.05 18.50
N ASP A 115 9.92 0.03 19.06
CA ASP A 115 10.65 0.13 20.33
C ASP A 115 11.74 1.24 20.27
N ALA A 116 12.45 1.34 19.15
CA ALA A 116 13.44 2.40 18.92
C ALA A 116 12.82 3.81 18.87
N LEU A 117 11.62 3.97 18.29
CA LEU A 117 10.91 5.25 18.24
C LEU A 117 10.35 5.65 19.59
N GLU A 118 9.82 4.69 20.35
CA GLU A 118 9.31 4.91 21.70
C GLU A 118 10.45 5.31 22.64
N LYS A 119 11.64 4.71 22.50
CA LYS A 119 12.84 5.15 23.23
C LYS A 119 13.23 6.59 22.89
N LYS A 120 13.27 6.96 21.61
CA LYS A 120 13.55 8.35 21.20
C LYS A 120 12.53 9.34 21.77
N ALA A 121 11.27 8.96 21.84
CA ALA A 121 10.23 9.78 22.43
C ALA A 121 10.36 9.92 23.95
N ALA A 122 10.74 8.86 24.66
CA ALA A 122 11.05 8.91 26.09
C ALA A 122 12.23 9.85 26.39
N GLU A 123 13.20 9.94 25.47
CA GLU A 123 14.30 10.91 25.51
C GLU A 123 13.89 12.34 25.11
N GLY A 124 12.60 12.59 24.84
CA GLY A 124 12.08 13.91 24.45
C GLY A 124 12.37 14.33 23.01
N LYS A 125 12.97 13.47 22.19
CA LYS A 125 13.41 13.79 20.82
C LYS A 125 12.29 13.67 19.78
N LEU A 126 11.14 13.10 20.15
CA LEU A 126 10.04 12.83 19.24
C LEU A 126 8.69 12.92 19.96
N ARG A 127 7.70 13.55 19.32
CA ARG A 127 6.30 13.49 19.74
C ARG A 127 5.59 12.28 19.12
N LEU A 128 5.10 11.37 19.94
CA LEU A 128 4.35 10.20 19.47
C LEU A 128 2.89 10.55 19.11
N PRO A 129 2.28 9.83 18.15
CA PRO A 129 0.84 9.84 17.96
C PRO A 129 0.11 9.28 19.20
N PRO A 130 -1.13 9.74 19.47
CA PRO A 130 -1.96 9.16 20.51
C PRO A 130 -2.22 7.68 20.21
N VAL A 131 -2.37 6.87 21.27
CA VAL A 131 -2.84 5.50 21.12
C VAL A 131 -4.31 5.56 20.71
N ARG A 132 -4.66 4.90 19.60
CA ARG A 132 -6.07 4.75 19.21
C ARG A 132 -6.68 3.66 20.09
N ALA A 133 -7.79 3.99 20.75
CA ALA A 133 -8.61 3.04 21.50
C ALA A 133 -9.24 1.99 20.57
#